data_AF-A0A2H3BF89-F1
#
_entry.id   AF-A0A2H3BF89-F1
#
_cell.length_a   1.000
_cell.length_b   1.000
_cell.length_c   1.000
_cell.angle_alpha   90.00
_cell.angle_beta   90.00
_cell.angle_gamma   90.00
#
_symmetry.space_group_name_H-M   'P 1'
#
loop_
_entity.id
_entity.type
_entity.pdbx_description
1 polymer ?
#
loop_
_entity_poly.entity_id
_entity_poly.type
_entity_poly.pdbx_seq_one_letter_code
_entity_poly.pdbx_strand_id
1 'polypeptide(L)'
;MDEEHKKENDFWKAYTAIRQVTLSDRCHAPECLETFTSTGRKFQNCSGCKRVSYCSEKCQKRAWKLGEAPHKIICPLVKEFSDRMKLQSKFADGEVLPPDVVEGMCRKGGVDEMEVHTIRWYFELLDTLLIVRNPYDWRVGEGR
;
A
#
# COMPACT_ATOMS: atom_id res chain seq x y z
N MET A 1 -15.33 -25.92 -18.12
CA MET A 1 -15.11 -25.97 -16.67
C MET A 1 -13.63 -25.77 -16.49
N ASP A 2 -13.23 -24.65 -15.89
CA ASP A 2 -11.93 -24.35 -15.22
C ASP A 2 -11.75 -22.81 -15.10
N GLU A 3 -12.84 -22.08 -14.83
CA GLU A 3 -12.86 -20.62 -14.62
C GLU A 3 -13.27 -20.31 -13.18
N GLU A 4 -12.82 -21.15 -12.25
CA GLU A 4 -12.94 -20.87 -10.81
C GLU A 4 -11.89 -19.83 -10.48
N HIS A 5 -12.34 -18.58 -10.59
CA HIS A 5 -11.67 -17.37 -10.13
C HIS A 5 -10.90 -17.68 -8.85
N LYS A 6 -9.57 -17.76 -8.96
CA LYS A 6 -8.66 -17.91 -7.82
C LYS A 6 -8.95 -16.78 -6.85
N LYS A 7 -9.67 -17.11 -5.78
CA LYS A 7 -10.28 -16.15 -4.88
C LYS A 7 -9.21 -15.25 -4.28
N GLU A 8 -9.38 -13.94 -4.40
CA GLU A 8 -8.51 -12.96 -3.74
C GLU A 8 -8.41 -13.30 -2.25
N ASN A 9 -7.20 -13.56 -1.77
CA ASN A 9 -6.90 -13.88 -0.38
C ASN A 9 -6.10 -12.73 0.27
N ASP A 10 -5.88 -12.81 1.57
CA ASP A 10 -5.19 -11.75 2.31
C ASP A 10 -3.74 -11.55 1.84
N PHE A 11 -3.05 -12.62 1.42
CA PHE A 11 -1.71 -12.54 0.84
C PHE A 11 -1.70 -11.66 -0.42
N TRP A 12 -2.64 -11.91 -1.33
CA TRP A 12 -2.76 -11.16 -2.56
C TRP A 12 -3.13 -9.70 -2.29
N LYS A 13 -4.07 -9.45 -1.36
CA LYS A 13 -4.47 -8.08 -0.99
C LYS A 13 -3.33 -7.29 -0.33
N ALA A 14 -2.54 -7.91 0.55
CA ALA A 14 -1.37 -7.26 1.13
C ALA A 14 -0.30 -6.96 0.06
N TYR A 15 -0.06 -7.90 -0.86
CA TYR A 15 0.85 -7.71 -1.98
C TYR A 15 0.41 -6.55 -2.88
N THR A 16 -0.85 -6.51 -3.30
CA THR A 16 -1.36 -5.47 -4.19
C THR A 16 -1.35 -4.12 -3.51
N ALA A 17 -1.72 -4.02 -2.23
CA ALA A 17 -1.62 -2.79 -1.45
C ALA A 17 -0.18 -2.26 -1.38
N ILE A 18 0.80 -3.13 -1.04
CA ILE A 18 2.22 -2.74 -1.02
C ILE A 18 2.70 -2.30 -2.40
N ARG A 19 2.32 -3.01 -3.46
CA ARG A 19 2.65 -2.64 -4.84
C ARG A 19 2.07 -1.28 -5.19
N GLN A 20 0.79 -1.04 -4.89
CA GLN A 20 0.09 0.22 -5.16
C GLN A 20 0.79 1.41 -4.48
N VAL A 21 1.07 1.32 -3.18
CA VAL A 21 1.72 2.44 -2.46
C VAL A 21 3.17 2.66 -2.88
N THR A 22 3.85 1.61 -3.37
CA THR A 22 5.21 1.74 -3.91
C THR A 22 5.24 2.44 -5.27
N LEU A 23 4.22 2.19 -6.09
CA LEU A 23 4.08 2.77 -7.44
C LEU A 23 3.36 4.11 -7.47
N SER A 24 2.67 4.47 -6.37
CA SER A 24 1.87 5.68 -6.33
C SER A 24 2.73 6.94 -6.37
N ASP A 25 2.25 7.91 -7.14
CA ASP A 25 2.84 9.25 -7.28
C ASP A 25 2.38 10.23 -6.20
N ARG A 26 1.45 9.84 -5.32
CA ARG A 26 0.86 10.71 -4.30
C ARG A 26 1.55 10.60 -2.95
N CYS A 27 1.41 11.65 -2.14
CA CYS A 27 1.82 11.64 -0.75
C CYS A 27 0.86 10.78 0.08
N HIS A 28 1.38 9.85 0.88
CA HIS A 28 0.56 8.99 1.74
C HIS A 28 0.34 9.56 3.14
N ALA A 29 0.52 10.87 3.31
CA ALA A 29 0.10 11.54 4.53
C ALA A 29 -1.36 11.98 4.40
N PRO A 30 -2.18 11.79 5.43
CA PRO A 30 -3.55 12.29 5.43
C PRO A 30 -3.56 13.81 5.17
N GLU A 31 -4.59 14.27 4.46
CA GLU A 31 -4.81 15.68 4.11
C GLU A 31 -3.74 16.30 3.20
N CYS A 32 -2.91 15.47 2.54
CA CYS A 32 -1.92 15.93 1.58
C CYS A 32 -2.29 15.43 0.18
N LEU A 33 -2.64 16.36 -0.72
CA LEU A 33 -3.03 16.04 -2.10
C LEU A 33 -1.85 16.13 -3.09
N GLU A 34 -0.64 16.35 -2.59
CA GLU A 34 0.53 16.49 -3.43
C GLU A 34 0.87 15.20 -4.16
N THR A 35 1.21 15.33 -5.45
CA THR A 35 1.76 14.27 -6.29
C THR A 35 3.14 14.66 -6.82
N PHE A 36 3.92 13.70 -7.34
CA PHE A 36 5.17 14.03 -8.05
C PHE A 36 4.90 15.02 -9.18
N THR A 37 3.74 14.89 -9.83
CA THR A 37 3.29 15.76 -10.92
C THR A 37 3.00 17.17 -10.44
N SER A 38 2.28 17.36 -9.32
CA SER A 38 1.98 18.70 -8.78
C SER A 38 3.23 19.43 -8.27
N THR A 39 4.17 18.69 -7.69
CA THR A 39 5.36 19.26 -7.05
C THR A 39 6.59 19.33 -7.96
N GLY A 40 6.55 18.72 -9.14
CA GLY A 40 7.68 18.64 -10.08
C GLY A 40 8.90 17.89 -9.54
N ARG A 41 8.76 17.06 -8.50
CA ARG A 41 9.86 16.29 -7.90
C ARG A 41 9.41 14.91 -7.40
N LYS A 42 10.34 13.96 -7.39
CA LYS A 42 10.10 12.65 -6.76
C LYS A 42 10.02 12.81 -5.23
N PHE A 43 9.04 12.16 -4.62
CA PHE A 43 8.99 12.08 -3.15
C PHE A 43 9.98 11.05 -2.63
N GLN A 44 10.26 11.18 -1.34
CA GLN A 44 11.14 10.27 -0.63
C GLN A 44 10.31 9.11 -0.09
N ASN A 45 10.79 7.89 -0.33
CA ASN A 45 10.22 6.72 0.32
C ASN A 45 10.64 6.71 1.79
N CYS A 46 9.78 6.17 2.64
CA CYS A 46 10.10 5.91 4.04
C CYS A 46 11.40 5.12 4.14
N SER A 47 12.39 5.62 4.86
CA SER A 47 13.69 4.96 4.99
C SER A 47 13.63 3.58 5.66
N GLY A 48 12.60 3.32 6.47
CA GLY A 48 12.37 2.03 7.13
C GLY A 48 11.87 0.96 6.18
N CYS A 49 10.67 1.15 5.61
CA CYS A 49 10.05 0.13 4.75
C CYS A 49 10.43 0.26 3.26
N LYS A 50 10.90 1.43 2.82
CA LYS A 50 11.27 1.76 1.43
C LYS A 50 10.13 1.70 0.41
N ARG A 51 8.88 1.59 0.87
CA ARG A 51 7.68 1.48 0.02
C ARG A 51 6.88 2.78 -0.05
N VAL A 52 6.38 3.23 1.10
CA VAL A 52 5.45 4.36 1.17
C VAL A 52 6.17 5.70 0.97
N SER A 53 5.64 6.56 0.10
CA SER A 53 6.25 7.83 -0.30
C SER A 53 5.61 9.06 0.37
N TYR A 54 6.44 10.06 0.70
CA TYR A 54 6.01 11.30 1.35
C TYR A 54 6.70 12.53 0.76
N CYS A 55 5.92 13.58 0.44
CA CYS A 55 6.45 14.79 -0.19
C CYS A 55 7.39 15.61 0.71
N SER A 56 7.37 15.36 2.03
CA SER A 56 8.23 16.01 3.03
C SER A 56 8.34 15.16 4.30
N GLU A 57 9.37 15.45 5.10
CA GLU A 57 9.52 14.85 6.44
C GLU A 57 8.34 15.18 7.37
N LYS A 58 7.72 16.36 7.23
CA LYS A 58 6.52 16.76 7.98
C LYS A 58 5.34 15.82 7.66
N CYS A 59 5.16 15.46 6.39
CA CYS A 59 4.15 14.51 5.96
C CYS A 59 4.41 13.11 6.52
N GLN A 60 5.66 12.64 6.46
CA GLN A 60 6.04 11.37 7.06
C GLN A 60 5.76 11.35 8.58
N LYS A 61 6.14 12.41 9.33
CA LYS A 61 5.90 12.51 10.78
C LYS A 61 4.41 12.52 11.14
N ARG A 62 3.54 13.12 10.30
CA ARG A 62 2.08 13.04 10.48
C ARG A 62 1.57 11.62 10.28
N ALA A 63 1.90 11.00 9.15
CA ALA A 63 1.51 9.62 8.88
C ALA A 63 2.03 8.64 9.95
N TRP A 64 3.22 8.90 10.50
CA TRP A 64 3.82 8.11 11.58
C TRP A 64 2.96 8.04 12.85
N LYS A 65 2.21 9.12 13.14
CA LYS A 65 1.41 9.28 14.36
C LYS A 65 -0.10 9.34 14.09
N LEU A 66 -0.55 9.00 12.88
CA LEU A 66 -1.96 8.99 12.52
C LEU A 66 -2.73 8.07 13.48
N GLY A 67 -3.80 8.55 14.11
CA GLY A 67 -4.45 7.83 15.21
C GLY A 67 -4.99 6.47 14.79
N GLU A 68 -5.80 6.47 13.75
CA GLU A 68 -6.56 5.31 13.27
C GLU A 68 -5.67 4.35 12.45
N ALA A 69 -4.68 4.88 11.72
CA ALA A 69 -3.78 4.12 10.87
C ALA A 69 -2.32 4.63 10.95
N PRO A 70 -1.62 4.46 12.09
CA PRO A 70 -0.27 5.00 12.26
C PRO A 70 0.76 4.19 11.46
N HIS A 71 1.53 4.85 10.58
CA HIS A 71 2.55 4.18 9.77
C HIS A 71 3.60 3.45 10.62
N LYS A 72 3.85 3.88 11.86
CA LYS A 72 4.82 3.24 12.77
C LYS A 72 4.53 1.75 13.03
N ILE A 73 3.25 1.36 13.00
CA ILE A 73 2.82 -0.02 13.25
C ILE A 73 3.09 -0.86 12.00
N ILE A 74 2.75 -0.33 10.82
CA ILE A 74 2.83 -1.10 9.58
C ILE A 74 4.22 -1.08 8.93
N CYS A 75 5.04 -0.07 9.23
CA CYS A 75 6.39 0.09 8.66
C CYS A 75 7.26 -1.18 8.77
N PRO A 76 7.43 -1.81 9.96
CA PRO A 76 8.20 -3.05 10.07
C PRO A 76 7.55 -4.21 9.32
N LEU A 77 6.21 -4.33 9.34
CA LEU A 77 5.50 -5.43 8.66
C LEU A 77 5.65 -5.34 7.14
N VAL A 78 5.52 -4.14 6.56
CA VAL A 78 5.72 -3.91 5.12
C VAL A 78 7.16 -4.21 4.72
N LYS A 79 8.13 -3.87 5.57
CA LYS A 79 9.55 -4.19 5.33
C LYS A 79 9.74 -5.71 5.29
N GLU A 80 9.27 -6.41 6.32
CA GLU A 80 9.44 -7.86 6.46
C GLU A 80 8.74 -8.62 5.32
N PHE A 81 7.48 -8.26 5.02
CA PHE A 81 6.74 -8.82 3.88
C PHE A 81 7.52 -8.64 2.57
N SER A 82 7.99 -7.41 2.33
CA SER A 82 8.74 -7.08 1.13
C SER A 82 10.03 -7.88 0.99
N ASP A 83 10.74 -8.12 2.10
CA ASP A 83 12.01 -8.84 2.13
C ASP A 83 11.78 -10.35 1.90
N ARG A 84 10.77 -10.95 2.57
CA ARG A 84 10.40 -12.36 2.39
C ARG A 84 9.95 -12.66 0.96
N MET A 85 9.17 -11.74 0.39
CA MET A 85 8.70 -11.81 -1.00
C MET A 85 9.74 -11.36 -2.02
N LYS A 86 10.90 -10.86 -1.58
CA LYS A 86 11.98 -10.32 -2.42
C LYS A 86 11.49 -9.29 -3.44
N LEU A 87 10.55 -8.44 -3.01
CA LEU A 87 9.95 -7.43 -3.87
C LEU A 87 10.99 -6.39 -4.26
N GLN A 88 11.07 -6.08 -5.55
CA GLN A 88 11.96 -5.04 -6.04
C GLN A 88 11.44 -3.67 -5.61
N SER A 89 12.34 -2.73 -5.30
CA SER A 89 11.98 -1.33 -4.97
C SER A 89 11.49 -0.54 -6.18
N LYS A 90 11.84 -1.01 -7.38
CA LYS A 90 11.30 -0.56 -8.65
C LYS A 90 10.44 -1.71 -9.18
N PHE A 91 9.13 -1.64 -8.95
CA PHE A 91 8.22 -2.44 -9.76
C PHE A 91 8.35 -1.89 -11.18
N ALA A 92 8.78 -2.70 -12.14
CA ALA A 92 8.54 -2.37 -13.54
C ALA A 92 7.02 -2.27 -13.75
N ASP A 93 6.57 -1.72 -14.88
CA ASP A 93 5.16 -1.73 -15.32
C ASP A 93 4.66 -3.18 -15.63
N GLY A 94 5.19 -4.17 -14.94
CA GLY A 94 4.87 -5.58 -15.07
C GLY A 94 3.52 -5.92 -14.47
N GLU A 95 2.96 -6.98 -15.03
CA GLU A 95 1.69 -7.59 -14.69
C GLU A 95 1.58 -7.88 -13.18
N VAL A 96 0.37 -7.66 -12.63
CA VAL A 96 0.06 -8.03 -11.24
C VAL A 96 0.09 -9.55 -11.15
N LEU A 97 0.87 -10.09 -10.19
CA LEU A 97 0.95 -11.53 -9.99
C LEU A 97 -0.43 -12.11 -9.61
N PRO A 98 -0.81 -13.28 -10.17
CA PRO A 98 -2.05 -13.97 -9.80
C PRO A 98 -2.09 -14.37 -8.31
N PRO A 99 -3.30 -14.48 -7.69
CA PRO A 99 -3.45 -14.82 -6.28
C PRO A 99 -2.74 -16.09 -5.81
N ASP A 100 -2.80 -17.17 -6.61
CA ASP A 100 -2.13 -18.43 -6.28
C ASP A 100 -0.60 -18.33 -6.31
N VAL A 101 -0.07 -17.54 -7.24
CA VAL A 101 1.37 -17.27 -7.32
C VAL A 101 1.84 -16.50 -6.09
N VAL A 102 1.10 -15.45 -5.70
CA VAL A 102 1.41 -14.67 -4.51
C VAL A 102 1.31 -15.52 -3.25
N GLU A 103 0.28 -16.35 -3.13
CA GLU A 103 0.11 -17.26 -2.00
C GLU A 103 1.27 -18.26 -1.91
N GLY A 104 1.64 -18.90 -3.02
CA GLY A 104 2.78 -19.82 -3.08
C GLY A 104 4.09 -19.15 -2.67
N MET A 105 4.31 -17.91 -3.12
CA MET A 105 5.48 -17.12 -2.71
C MET A 105 5.45 -16.77 -1.22
N CYS A 106 4.31 -16.36 -0.67
CA CYS A 106 4.15 -16.02 0.74
C CYS A 106 4.41 -17.25 1.63
N ARG A 107 3.81 -18.39 1.30
CA ARG A 107 4.02 -19.66 2.02
C ARG A 107 5.48 -20.09 1.97
N LYS A 108 6.13 -20.03 0.79
CA LYS A 108 7.56 -20.36 0.64
C LYS A 108 8.47 -19.38 1.39
N GLY A 109 8.10 -18.11 1.45
CA GLY A 109 8.80 -17.08 2.21
C GLY A 109 8.54 -17.15 3.71
N GLY A 110 7.64 -18.04 4.16
CA GLY A 110 7.22 -18.16 5.55
C GLY A 110 6.49 -16.93 6.08
N VAL A 111 5.84 -16.15 5.21
CA VAL A 111 5.12 -14.93 5.61
C VAL A 111 3.99 -15.27 6.59
N ASP A 112 3.90 -14.53 7.69
CA ASP A 112 2.90 -14.76 8.74
C ASP A 112 1.52 -14.22 8.31
N GLU A 113 0.48 -15.05 8.47
CA GLU A 113 -0.89 -14.72 8.03
C GLU A 113 -1.48 -13.54 8.83
N MET A 114 -1.14 -13.40 10.12
CA MET A 114 -1.62 -12.30 10.96
C MET A 114 -0.96 -10.97 10.56
N GLU A 115 0.33 -10.99 10.23
CA GLU A 115 1.03 -9.82 9.69
C GLU A 115 0.40 -9.36 8.37
N VAL A 116 0.06 -10.30 7.50
CA VAL A 116 -0.58 -10.04 6.20
C VAL A 116 -1.97 -9.44 6.38
N HIS A 117 -2.79 -10.01 7.26
CA HIS A 117 -4.10 -9.45 7.59
C HIS A 117 -3.98 -8.01 8.12
N THR A 118 -2.97 -7.75 8.95
CA THR A 118 -2.69 -6.40 9.48
C THR A 118 -2.29 -5.42 8.37
N ILE A 119 -1.44 -5.84 7.44
CA ILE A 119 -1.05 -5.04 6.26
C ILE A 119 -2.26 -4.69 5.41
N ARG A 120 -3.08 -5.70 5.07
CA ARG A 120 -4.31 -5.53 4.30
C ARG A 120 -5.22 -4.50 4.97
N TRP A 121 -5.56 -4.73 6.23
CA TRP A 121 -6.50 -3.88 6.97
C TRP A 121 -6.00 -2.45 7.10
N TYR A 122 -4.70 -2.26 7.35
CA TYR A 122 -4.09 -0.93 7.42
C TYR A 122 -4.29 -0.15 6.12
N PHE A 123 -4.02 -0.76 4.96
CA PHE A 123 -4.12 -0.04 3.68
C PHE A 123 -5.58 0.18 3.25
N GLU A 124 -6.49 -0.76 3.54
CA GLU A 124 -7.94 -0.55 3.35
C GLU A 124 -8.44 0.66 4.18
N LEU A 125 -7.99 0.77 5.44
CA LEU A 125 -8.33 1.90 6.30
C LEU A 125 -7.68 3.19 5.84
N LEU A 126 -6.40 3.16 5.47
CA LEU A 126 -5.67 4.33 4.97
C LEU A 126 -6.33 4.89 3.71
N ASP A 127 -6.69 4.04 2.75
CA ASP A 127 -7.39 4.46 1.52
C ASP A 127 -8.72 5.13 1.87
N THR A 128 -9.50 4.57 2.79
CA THR A 128 -10.74 5.19 3.27
C THR A 128 -10.49 6.58 3.87
N LEU A 129 -9.45 6.74 4.69
CA LEU A 129 -9.09 8.02 5.30
C LEU A 129 -8.58 9.04 4.27
N LEU A 130 -7.88 8.59 3.22
CA LEU A 130 -7.38 9.46 2.14
C LEU A 130 -8.50 9.91 1.20
N ILE A 131 -9.48 9.04 0.91
CA ILE A 131 -10.67 9.34 0.10
C ILE A 131 -11.58 10.33 0.84
N VAL A 132 -12.02 9.99 2.06
CA VAL A 132 -13.00 10.78 2.84
C VAL A 132 -12.48 12.18 3.19
N ARG A 133 -11.16 12.37 3.31
CA ARG A 133 -10.55 13.66 3.66
C ARG A 133 -10.03 14.43 2.43
N ASN A 134 -10.35 13.98 1.21
CA ASN A 134 -10.11 14.76 0.00
C ASN A 134 -11.27 15.74 -0.23
N PRO A 135 -11.07 17.07 -0.08
CA PRO A 135 -12.13 18.07 -0.24
C PRO A 135 -12.69 18.18 -1.66
N TYR A 136 -12.16 17.43 -2.64
CA TYR A 136 -12.64 17.38 -4.02
C TYR A 136 -13.33 16.06 -4.40
N ASP A 137 -13.54 15.13 -3.46
CA ASP A 137 -14.22 13.86 -3.76
C ASP A 137 -15.75 13.99 -3.69
N TRP A 138 -16.33 14.56 -4.75
CA TRP A 138 -17.77 14.57 -5.01
C TRP A 138 -18.24 13.32 -5.81
N ARG A 139 -17.37 12.34 -6.08
CA ARG A 139 -17.70 11.22 -6.99
C ARG A 139 -17.79 9.87 -6.31
N VAL A 140 -18.68 9.76 -5.34
CA VAL A 140 -19.48 8.53 -5.17
C VAL A 140 -20.92 8.94 -4.83
N GLY A 141 -21.65 9.36 -5.86
CA GLY A 141 -23.06 9.72 -5.78
C GLY A 141 -23.77 9.36 -7.07
N GLU A 142 -24.58 8.31 -6.99
CA GLU A 142 -25.69 7.90 -7.86
C GLU A 142 -25.37 7.35 -9.25
N GLY A 143 -25.62 6.04 -9.35
CA GLY A 143 -25.79 5.33 -10.61
C GLY A 143 -26.94 5.89 -11.44
N ARG A 144 -26.80 5.67 -12.74
CA ARG A 144 -27.88 5.74 -13.72
C ARG A 144 -27.71 4.59 -14.69
#